data_AF-A0A6J5E0E8-F1
#
_entry.id   AF-A0A6J5E0E8-F1
#
_cell.length_a   1.000
_cell.length_b   1.000
_cell.length_c   1.000
_cell.angle_alpha   90.00
_cell.angle_beta   90.00
_cell.angle_gamma   90.00
#
_symmetry.space_group_name_H-M   'P 1'
#
loop_
_entity.id
_entity.type
_entity.pdbx_description
1 polymer ?
#
loop_
_entity_poly.entity_id
_entity_poly.type
_entity_poly.pdbx_seq_one_letter_code
_entity_poly.pdbx_strand_id
1 'polypeptide(L)'
;MSGIDAITAAASAATAQVPIPGPETGAVPDAGAQPSASFGQFVGDGVEQVNQALLASQSDLQSLALGNAQNLHQIMMRLEETRLSFELMMQVRSRVLEAYQDVMKMQI
;
A
#
# COMPACT_ATOMS: atom_id res chain seq x y z
N MET A 1 -42.17 -6.43 25.86
CA MET A 1 -42.01 -6.29 27.32
C MET A 1 -41.88 -7.69 27.92
N SER A 2 -41.05 -7.82 28.95
CA SER A 2 -40.42 -9.05 29.47
C SER A 2 -39.31 -9.58 28.55
N GLY A 3 -38.02 -9.30 28.76
CA GLY A 3 -37.34 -8.85 29.97
C GLY A 3 -37.28 -9.98 31.00
N ILE A 4 -36.07 -10.28 31.47
CA ILE A 4 -35.73 -11.17 32.60
C ILE A 4 -35.60 -12.67 32.23
N ASP A 5 -34.51 -13.03 31.54
CA ASP A 5 -33.82 -14.32 31.78
C ASP A 5 -32.30 -14.09 31.66
N ALA A 6 -31.85 -13.13 32.46
CA ALA A 6 -30.45 -12.99 32.81
C ALA A 6 -30.25 -13.72 34.14
N ILE A 7 -29.20 -14.54 34.20
CA ILE A 7 -28.49 -14.96 35.41
C ILE A 7 -29.15 -16.14 36.14
N THR A 8 -28.82 -17.34 35.68
CA THR A 8 -28.58 -18.44 36.63
C THR A 8 -27.29 -19.18 36.28
N ALA A 9 -26.44 -19.28 37.31
CA ALA A 9 -25.37 -20.24 37.56
C ALA A 9 -24.43 -20.60 36.40
N ALA A 10 -23.23 -20.02 36.34
CA ALA A 10 -22.07 -20.35 37.17
C ALA A 10 -21.55 -21.81 37.00
N ALA A 11 -20.37 -21.84 36.40
CA ALA A 11 -19.21 -22.63 36.81
C ALA A 11 -19.09 -24.10 36.35
N SER A 12 -17.91 -24.32 35.76
CA SER A 12 -17.04 -25.49 35.95
C SER A 12 -17.46 -26.82 35.33
N ALA A 13 -16.97 -27.05 34.11
CA ALA A 13 -16.20 -28.25 33.84
C ALA A 13 -15.13 -27.94 32.77
N ALA A 14 -13.98 -27.46 33.23
CA ALA A 14 -12.74 -27.64 32.50
C ALA A 14 -12.46 -29.15 32.48
N THR A 15 -12.53 -29.77 31.31
CA THR A 15 -11.90 -31.06 31.09
C THR A 15 -10.94 -30.87 29.92
N ALA A 16 -9.67 -30.85 30.29
CA ALA A 16 -8.55 -30.86 29.38
C ALA A 16 -8.63 -32.12 28.50
N GLN A 17 -8.63 -31.93 27.18
CA GLN A 17 -8.28 -32.98 26.26
C GLN A 17 -7.39 -32.38 25.20
N VAL A 18 -6.10 -32.67 25.31
CA VAL A 18 -5.09 -32.42 24.29
C VAL A 18 -5.11 -33.62 23.35
N PRO A 19 -5.54 -33.49 22.08
CA PRO A 19 -5.28 -34.50 21.07
C PRO A 19 -4.10 -34.03 20.23
N ILE A 20 -2.93 -34.64 20.44
CA ILE A 20 -1.87 -34.64 19.43
C ILE A 20 -2.00 -35.96 18.69
N PRO A 21 -2.37 -35.94 17.40
CA PRO A 21 -1.75 -36.85 16.46
C PRO A 21 -1.45 -36.21 15.09
N GLY A 22 -0.18 -36.34 14.63
CA GLY A 22 0.21 -36.46 13.22
C GLY A 22 0.26 -35.21 12.32
N PRO A 23 1.31 -35.02 11.50
CA PRO A 23 1.30 -34.04 10.42
C PRO A 23 0.61 -34.64 9.19
N GLU A 24 -0.72 -34.71 9.22
CA GLU A 24 -1.49 -34.94 8.00
C GLU A 24 -1.65 -33.61 7.27
N THR A 25 -0.96 -33.52 6.14
CA THR A 25 -1.00 -32.44 5.15
C THR A 25 -2.42 -32.27 4.64
N GLY A 26 -3.24 -31.53 5.38
CA GLY A 26 -4.52 -31.01 4.93
C GLY A 26 -4.25 -29.89 3.94
N ALA A 27 -4.37 -30.20 2.64
CA ALA A 27 -4.47 -29.20 1.59
C ALA A 27 -5.69 -28.32 1.90
N VAL A 28 -5.44 -27.14 2.44
CA VAL A 28 -6.43 -26.07 2.49
C VAL A 28 -6.72 -25.72 1.03
N PRO A 29 -7.98 -25.77 0.56
CA PRO A 29 -8.30 -25.27 -0.77
C PRO A 29 -7.94 -23.79 -0.79
N ASP A 30 -7.04 -23.41 -1.71
CA ASP A 30 -6.73 -22.04 -2.07
C ASP A 30 -8.04 -21.39 -2.56
N ALA A 31 -8.78 -20.82 -1.62
CA ALA A 31 -9.94 -20.01 -1.89
C ALA A 31 -9.44 -18.65 -2.37
N GLY A 32 -9.08 -18.59 -3.65
CA GLY A 32 -8.87 -17.37 -4.40
C GLY A 32 -7.67 -16.58 -3.93
N ALA A 33 -6.50 -16.94 -4.42
CA ALA A 33 -5.43 -15.98 -4.66
C ALA A 33 -5.99 -14.79 -5.48
N GLN A 34 -6.49 -13.76 -4.79
CA GLN A 34 -6.57 -12.42 -5.35
C GLN A 34 -5.16 -12.11 -5.85
N PRO A 35 -5.00 -11.65 -7.10
CA PRO A 35 -3.69 -11.24 -7.58
C PRO A 35 -3.25 -10.07 -6.71
N SER A 36 -2.44 -10.36 -5.69
CA SER A 36 -1.77 -9.34 -4.89
C SER A 36 -0.98 -8.51 -5.88
N ALA A 37 -1.34 -7.23 -6.03
CA ALA A 37 -0.68 -6.33 -6.95
C ALA A 37 0.84 -6.47 -6.78
N SER A 38 1.53 -6.82 -7.87
CA SER A 38 2.98 -7.03 -7.79
C SER A 38 3.67 -5.73 -7.39
N PHE A 39 4.77 -5.82 -6.66
CA PHE A 39 5.56 -4.63 -6.29
C PHE A 39 5.94 -3.80 -7.53
N GLY A 40 6.24 -4.45 -8.66
CA GLY A 40 6.52 -3.78 -9.93
C GLY A 40 5.32 -2.97 -10.44
N GLN A 41 4.10 -3.48 -10.25
CA GLN A 41 2.87 -2.75 -10.60
C GLN A 41 2.65 -1.55 -9.68
N PHE A 42 2.88 -1.70 -8.37
CA PHE A 42 2.81 -0.58 -7.43
C PHE A 42 3.81 0.54 -7.79
N VAL A 43 5.06 0.17 -8.07
CA VAL A 43 6.08 1.15 -8.49
C VAL A 43 5.70 1.78 -9.83
N GLY A 44 5.24 0.99 -10.80
CA GLY A 44 4.81 1.50 -12.11
C GLY A 44 3.66 2.50 -12.00
N ASP A 45 2.63 2.18 -11.22
CA ASP A 45 1.49 3.06 -10.96
C ASP A 45 1.93 4.37 -10.28
N GLY A 46 2.82 4.28 -9.29
CA GLY A 46 3.40 5.45 -8.63
C GLY A 46 4.19 6.35 -9.59
N VAL A 47 4.96 5.77 -10.52
CA VAL A 47 5.67 6.55 -11.55
C VAL A 47 4.69 7.27 -12.47
N GLU A 48 3.63 6.60 -12.89
CA GLU A 48 2.60 7.18 -13.75
C GLU A 48 1.88 8.34 -13.04
N GLN A 49 1.59 8.18 -11.75
CA GLN A 49 0.98 9.19 -10.92
C GLN A 49 1.87 10.44 -10.75
N VAL A 50 3.18 10.26 -10.49
CA VAL A 50 4.14 11.37 -10.44
C VAL A 50 4.24 12.09 -11.79
N ASN A 51 4.23 11.36 -12.90
CA ASN A 51 4.25 11.96 -14.23
C ASN A 51 2.99 12.79 -14.51
N GLN A 52 1.81 12.30 -14.13
CA GLN A 52 0.57 13.07 -14.24
C GLN A 52 0.60 14.34 -13.38
N ALA A 53 1.09 14.25 -12.14
CA ALA A 53 1.25 15.39 -11.25
C ALA A 53 2.20 16.45 -11.86
N LEU A 54 3.30 16.02 -12.48
CA LEU A 54 4.24 16.91 -13.17
C LEU A 54 3.59 17.65 -14.34
N LEU A 55 2.85 16.95 -15.20
CA LEU A 55 2.15 17.55 -16.32
C LEU A 55 1.08 18.55 -15.86
N ALA A 56 0.32 18.21 -14.81
CA ALA A 56 -0.66 19.10 -14.22
C ALA A 56 0.00 20.37 -13.64
N SER A 57 1.09 20.23 -12.89
CA SER A 57 1.85 21.37 -12.35
C SER A 57 2.40 22.28 -13.46
N GLN A 58 2.85 21.73 -14.59
CA GLN A 58 3.30 22.56 -15.72
C GLN A 58 2.15 23.36 -16.35
N SER A 59 0.97 22.77 -16.50
CA SER A 59 -0.21 23.47 -17.00
C SER A 59 -0.68 24.57 -16.04
N ASP A 60 -0.65 24.30 -14.74
CA ASP A 60 -0.97 25.28 -13.69
C ASP A 60 0.02 26.47 -13.72
N LEU A 61 1.32 26.19 -13.85
CA LEU A 61 2.36 27.22 -13.97
C LEU A 61 2.17 28.09 -15.22
N GLN A 62 1.80 27.49 -16.34
CA GLN A 62 1.50 28.22 -17.56
C GLN A 62 0.28 29.13 -17.38
N SER A 63 -0.78 28.63 -16.74
CA SER A 63 -1.99 29.40 -16.42
C SER A 63 -1.71 30.55 -15.46
N LEU A 64 -0.81 30.34 -14.50
CA LEU A 64 -0.31 31.37 -13.59
C LEU A 64 0.47 32.47 -14.33
N ALA A 65 1.37 32.10 -15.24
CA ALA A 65 2.13 33.05 -16.04
C ALA A 65 1.25 33.91 -16.98
N LEU A 66 0.11 33.37 -17.42
CA LEU A 66 -0.90 34.07 -18.20
C LEU A 66 -1.80 35.00 -17.35
N GLY A 67 -1.59 35.06 -16.04
CA GLY A 67 -2.37 35.90 -15.12
C GLY A 67 -3.72 35.31 -14.72
N ASN A 68 -4.00 34.06 -15.08
CA ASN A 68 -5.30 33.41 -14.84
C ASN A 68 -5.33 32.57 -13.54
N ALA A 69 -4.46 32.90 -12.58
CA ALA A 69 -4.33 32.14 -11.34
C ALA A 69 -5.42 32.50 -10.33
N GLN A 70 -6.57 31.85 -10.46
CA GLN A 70 -7.65 31.97 -9.48
C GLN A 70 -7.23 31.42 -8.09
N ASN A 71 -6.23 30.53 -8.03
CA ASN A 71 -5.79 29.84 -6.80
C ASN A 71 -4.26 29.61 -6.74
N LEU A 72 -3.47 30.69 -6.69
CA LEU A 72 -1.99 30.62 -6.63
C LEU A 72 -1.47 29.71 -5.50
N HIS A 73 -2.10 29.75 -4.31
CA HIS A 73 -1.70 28.92 -3.18
C HIS A 73 -1.86 27.42 -3.47
N GLN A 74 -2.97 27.03 -4.13
CA GLN A 74 -3.21 25.64 -4.53
C GLN A 74 -2.16 25.16 -5.54
N ILE A 75 -1.82 26.01 -6.50
CA ILE A 75 -0.79 25.71 -7.51
C ILE A 75 0.57 25.48 -6.85
N MET A 76 0.96 26.36 -5.92
CA MET A 76 2.22 26.22 -5.20
C MET A 76 2.23 24.96 -4.32
N MET A 77 1.13 24.64 -3.64
CA MET A 77 1.01 23.38 -2.88
C MET A 77 1.16 22.16 -3.78
N ARG A 78 0.48 22.13 -4.93
CA ARG A 78 0.61 21.03 -5.89
C ARG A 78 2.02 20.92 -6.46
N LEU A 79 2.68 22.04 -6.73
CA LEU A 79 4.07 22.04 -7.22
C LEU A 79 5.03 21.44 -6.20
N GLU A 80 4.86 21.79 -4.92
CA GLU A 80 5.69 21.27 -3.84
C GLU A 80 5.42 19.77 -3.59
N GLU A 81 4.15 19.35 -3.65
CA GLU A 81 3.76 17.95 -3.60
C GLU A 81 4.41 17.15 -4.73
N THR A 82 4.27 17.60 -5.98
CA THR A 82 4.90 16.98 -7.15
C THR A 82 6.41 16.86 -6.97
N ARG A 83 7.07 17.91 -6.45
CA ARG A 83 8.51 17.89 -6.18
C ARG A 83 8.88 16.81 -5.18
N LEU A 84 8.19 16.76 -4.03
CA LEU A 84 8.44 15.78 -2.99
C LEU A 84 8.23 14.34 -3.50
N SER A 85 7.13 14.11 -4.24
CA SER A 85 6.82 12.81 -4.83
C SER A 85 7.86 12.38 -5.86
N PHE A 86 8.39 13.31 -6.65
CA PHE A 86 9.48 13.05 -7.57
C PHE A 86 10.80 12.69 -6.86
N GLU A 87 11.15 13.41 -5.79
CA GLU A 87 12.32 13.08 -4.96
C GLU A 87 12.20 11.67 -4.36
N LEU A 88 11.02 11.33 -3.85
CA LEU A 88 10.73 9.98 -3.36
C LEU A 88 10.88 8.93 -4.47
N MET A 89 10.36 9.18 -5.67
CA MET A 89 10.50 8.27 -6.82
C MET A 89 11.97 8.02 -7.16
N MET A 90 12.83 9.05 -7.11
CA MET A 90 14.26 8.91 -7.37
C MET A 90 14.96 8.03 -6.31
N GLN A 91 14.53 8.10 -5.06
CA GLN A 91 14.99 7.21 -4.00
C GLN A 91 14.55 5.76 -4.25
N VAL A 92 13.28 5.55 -4.60
CA VAL A 92 12.75 4.21 -4.94
C VAL A 92 13.50 3.63 -6.14
N ARG A 93 13.71 4.41 -7.20
CA ARG A 93 14.50 4.00 -8.36
C ARG A 93 15.89 3.52 -7.95
N SER A 94 16.60 4.32 -7.16
CA SER A 94 17.94 3.98 -6.68
C SER A 94 17.92 2.66 -5.91
N ARG A 95 16.96 2.52 -4.98
CA ARG A 95 16.82 1.31 -4.17
C ARG A 95 16.50 0.05 -4.99
N VAL A 96 15.67 0.17 -6.03
CA VAL A 96 15.35 -0.94 -6.94
C VAL A 96 16.59 -1.36 -7.74
N LEU A 97 17.38 -0.40 -8.23
CA LEU A 97 18.63 -0.69 -8.94
C LEU A 97 19.69 -1.33 -8.04
N GLU A 98 19.76 -0.92 -6.77
CA GLU A 98 20.64 -1.53 -5.76
C GLU A 98 20.20 -2.96 -5.44
N ALA A 99 18.91 -3.18 -5.18
CA ALA A 99 18.37 -4.51 -4.90
C ALA A 99 18.61 -5.48 -6.06
N TYR A 100 18.47 -5.01 -7.30
CA TYR A 100 18.78 -5.80 -8.49
C TYR A 100 20.27 -6.18 -8.57
N GLN A 101 21.17 -5.21 -8.31
CA GLN A 101 22.61 -5.48 -8.28
C GLN A 101 23.02 -6.43 -7.14
N ASP A 102 22.40 -6.33 -5.97
CA ASP A 102 22.67 -7.20 -4.83
C ASP A 102 22.31 -8.66 -5.13
N VAL A 103 21.14 -8.90 -5.72
CA VAL A 103 20.70 -10.23 -6.16
C VAL A 103 21.68 -10.84 -7.16
N MET A 104 22.21 -10.05 -8.11
CA MET A 104 23.22 -10.53 -9.06
C MET A 104 24.54 -10.91 -8.39
N LYS A 105 24.98 -10.14 -7.37
CA LYS A 105 26.21 -10.41 -6.63
C LYS A 105 26.15 -11.66 -5.76
N MET A 106 24.96 -12.09 -5.34
CA MET A 106 24.78 -13.33 -4.59
C MET A 106 24.85 -14.59 -5.45
N GLN A 107 24.63 -14.49 -6.77
CA GLN A 107 24.56 -15.66 -7.67
C GLN A 107 25.90 -16.04 -8.33
N ILE A 108 26.98 -15.32 -8.05
CA ILE A 108 28.34 -15.67 -8.47
C ILE A 108 29.14 -16.26 -7.31
#